data_AF-A0A2W4JMU1-F1
#
_entry.id   AF-A0A2W4JMU1-F1
#
_cell.length_a   1.000
_cell.length_b   1.000
_cell.length_c   1.000
_cell.angle_alpha   90.00
_cell.angle_beta   90.00
_cell.angle_gamma   90.00
#
_symmetry.space_group_name_H-M   'P 1'
#
loop_
_entity.id
_entity.type
_entity.pdbx_description
1 polymer ?
#
loop_
_entity_poly.entity_id
_entity_poly.type
_entity_poly.pdbx_seq_one_letter_code
_entity_poly.pdbx_strand_id
1 'polypeptide(L)'
;MSAERSFALTALRMGAGLLVWAAHFAAVYVYVALVCAHGNPGSEVLGFSTVRVVVMLMTLLALGAQWHILHQALRGRWRKEAQQDGQPFIAWIAAAAAAAGAVAALWSALPTLWITLCVPP
;
A
#
# COMPACT_ATOMS: atom_id res chain seq x y z
N MET A 1 -4.29 25.20 -18.12
CA MET A 1 -5.17 24.48 -17.17
C MET A 1 -5.52 23.04 -17.57
N SER A 2 -5.97 22.72 -18.80
CA SER A 2 -6.29 21.32 -19.17
C SER A 2 -5.07 20.41 -19.32
N ALA A 3 -3.95 20.92 -19.86
CA ALA A 3 -2.71 20.14 -20.01
C ALA A 3 -2.07 19.79 -18.65
N GLU A 4 -2.09 20.72 -17.70
CA GLU A 4 -1.53 20.55 -16.35
C GLU A 4 -2.28 19.47 -15.55
N ARG A 5 -3.62 19.42 -15.68
CA ARG A 5 -4.43 18.34 -15.10
C ARG A 5 -4.10 16.97 -15.70
N SER A 6 -3.89 16.89 -17.01
CA SER A 6 -3.52 15.63 -17.68
C SER A 6 -2.16 15.11 -17.19
N PHE A 7 -1.17 15.99 -17.07
CA PHE A 7 0.15 15.65 -16.56
C PHE A 7 0.11 15.19 -15.10
N ALA A 8 -0.57 15.94 -14.22
CA ALA A 8 -0.71 15.59 -12.81
C ALA A 8 -1.41 14.24 -12.62
N LEU A 9 -2.50 13.98 -13.36
CA LEU A 9 -3.20 12.69 -13.34
C LEU A 9 -2.31 11.55 -13.82
N THR A 10 -1.48 11.78 -14.83
CA THR A 10 -0.54 10.78 -15.37
C THR A 10 0.56 10.46 -14.35
N ALA A 11 1.14 11.49 -13.72
CA ALA A 11 2.15 11.33 -12.67
C ALA A 11 1.57 10.60 -11.43
N LEU A 12 0.35 10.97 -11.00
CA LEU A 12 -0.39 10.28 -9.94
C LEU A 12 -0.63 8.81 -10.28
N ARG A 13 -0.99 8.54 -11.54
CA ARG A 13 -1.21 7.19 -12.06
C ARG A 13 0.07 6.35 -12.05
N MET A 14 1.20 6.91 -12.47
CA MET A 14 2.52 6.26 -12.41
C MET A 14 2.95 5.97 -10.96
N GLY A 15 2.72 6.93 -10.06
CA GLY A 15 3.11 6.84 -8.66
C GLY A 15 2.10 6.12 -7.75
N ALA A 16 0.95 5.70 -8.28
CA ALA A 16 -0.15 5.17 -7.48
C ALA A 16 0.26 4.00 -6.58
N GLY A 17 1.07 3.07 -7.10
CA GLY A 17 1.59 1.93 -6.32
C GLY A 17 2.47 2.36 -5.15
N LEU A 18 3.26 3.42 -5.31
CA LEU A 18 4.11 3.99 -4.27
C LEU A 18 3.29 4.78 -3.25
N LEU A 19 2.28 5.51 -3.70
CA LEU A 19 1.36 6.26 -2.84
C LEU A 19 0.55 5.34 -1.94
N VAL A 20 0.05 4.21 -2.48
CA VAL A 20 -0.65 3.20 -1.67
C VAL A 20 0.29 2.61 -0.63
N TRP A 21 1.55 2.32 -1.00
CA TRP A 21 2.55 1.85 -0.04
C TRP A 21 2.83 2.89 1.05
N ALA A 22 3.06 4.15 0.71
CA ALA A 22 3.34 5.21 1.66
C ALA A 22 2.16 5.42 2.63
N ALA A 23 0.92 5.41 2.11
CA ALA A 23 -0.29 5.51 2.92
C ALA A 23 -0.44 4.31 3.87
N HIS A 24 -0.21 3.09 3.39
CA HIS A 24 -0.23 1.89 4.21
C HIS A 24 0.83 1.94 5.32
N PHE A 25 2.07 2.29 4.98
CA PHE A 25 3.17 2.41 5.94
C PHE A 25 2.86 3.43 7.03
N ALA A 26 2.41 4.62 6.65
CA ALA A 26 2.02 5.66 7.60
C ALA A 26 0.87 5.22 8.50
N ALA A 27 -0.17 4.57 7.94
CA ALA A 27 -1.31 4.09 8.71
C ALA A 27 -0.90 3.04 9.75
N VAL A 28 -0.08 2.07 9.37
CA VAL A 28 0.43 1.03 10.29
C VAL A 28 1.28 1.66 11.39
N TYR A 29 2.22 2.55 11.05
CA TYR A 29 3.09 3.19 12.03
C TYR A 29 2.32 4.05 13.03
N VAL A 30 1.40 4.88 12.55
CA VAL A 30 0.57 5.73 13.42
C VAL A 30 -0.30 4.87 14.33
N TYR A 31 -0.91 3.81 13.80
CA TYR A 31 -1.73 2.90 14.60
C TYR A 31 -0.91 2.22 15.70
N VAL A 32 0.25 1.65 15.37
CA VAL A 32 1.13 1.01 16.37
C VAL A 32 1.60 2.02 17.42
N ALA A 33 1.98 3.23 17.00
CA ALA A 33 2.39 4.29 17.93
C ALA A 33 1.25 4.68 18.89
N LEU A 34 0.02 4.82 18.41
CA LEU A 34 -1.16 5.12 19.23
C LEU A 34 -1.45 3.99 20.22
N VAL A 35 -1.39 2.73 19.78
CA VAL A 35 -1.63 1.59 20.67
C VAL A 35 -0.56 1.49 21.75
N CYS A 36 0.71 1.69 21.42
CA CYS A 36 1.76 1.68 22.44
C CYS A 36 1.66 2.91 23.38
N ALA A 37 1.22 4.08 22.89
CA ALA A 37 1.07 5.29 23.71
C ALA A 37 -0.13 5.22 24.68
N HIS A 38 -1.25 4.62 24.27
CA HIS A 38 -2.45 4.48 25.11
C HIS A 38 -2.41 3.27 26.06
N GLY A 39 -1.36 2.46 26.00
CA GLY A 39 -1.28 1.17 26.67
C GLY A 39 -2.02 0.10 25.85
N ASN A 40 -1.35 -1.02 25.59
CA ASN A 40 -1.93 -2.10 24.81
C ASN A 40 -3.15 -2.66 25.57
N PRO A 41 -4.38 -2.54 25.05
CA PRO A 41 -5.47 -3.31 25.61
C PRO A 41 -5.06 -4.77 25.36
N GLY A 42 -4.85 -5.55 26.42
CA GLY A 42 -4.56 -6.98 26.35
C GLY A 42 -5.69 -7.81 25.71
N SER A 43 -6.51 -7.22 24.86
CA SER A 43 -7.50 -7.88 24.03
C SER A 43 -6.79 -8.70 22.96
N GLU A 44 -6.80 -10.00 23.17
CA GLU A 44 -6.52 -11.00 22.15
C GLU A 44 -7.81 -11.29 21.38
N VAL A 45 -7.72 -11.35 20.05
CA VAL A 45 -8.79 -11.81 19.17
C VAL A 45 -8.29 -13.11 18.55
N LEU A 46 -8.99 -14.23 18.83
CA LEU A 46 -8.65 -15.56 18.30
C LEU A 46 -7.22 -16.03 18.68
N GLY A 47 -6.70 -15.64 19.85
CA GLY A 47 -5.34 -15.99 20.31
C GLY A 47 -4.22 -15.17 19.67
N PHE A 48 -4.56 -14.12 18.91
CA PHE A 48 -3.62 -13.15 18.36
C PHE A 48 -3.85 -11.77 18.97
N SER A 49 -2.77 -11.00 19.13
CA SER A 49 -2.87 -9.58 19.49
C SER A 49 -3.79 -8.84 18.51
N THR A 50 -4.75 -8.06 19.01
CA THR A 50 -5.62 -7.20 18.20
C THR A 50 -4.81 -6.31 17.24
N VAL A 51 -3.62 -5.86 17.68
CA VAL A 51 -2.70 -5.08 16.85
C VAL A 51 -2.26 -5.85 15.61
N ARG A 52 -1.90 -7.13 15.77
CA ARG A 52 -1.48 -8.01 14.67
C ARG A 52 -2.60 -8.22 13.66
N VAL A 53 -3.84 -8.42 14.13
CA VAL A 53 -5.02 -8.60 13.25
C VAL A 53 -5.29 -7.34 12.43
N VAL A 54 -5.26 -6.15 13.06
CA VAL A 54 -5.48 -4.88 12.38
C VAL A 54 -4.39 -4.60 11.35
N VAL A 55 -3.12 -4.83 11.69
CA VAL A 55 -2.01 -4.68 10.75
C VAL A 55 -2.16 -5.65 9.57
N MET A 56 -2.51 -6.92 9.81
CA MET A 56 -2.77 -7.87 8.72
C MET A 56 -3.91 -7.39 7.80
N LEU A 57 -5.02 -6.89 8.36
CA LEU A 57 -6.11 -6.35 7.56
C LEU A 57 -5.67 -5.15 6.72
N MET A 58 -4.90 -4.22 7.30
CA MET A 58 -4.32 -3.08 6.57
C MET A 58 -3.41 -3.54 5.43
N THR A 59 -2.61 -4.58 5.66
CA THR A 59 -1.71 -5.15 4.64
C THR A 59 -2.49 -5.82 3.52
N LEU A 60 -3.55 -6.58 3.83
CA LEU A 60 -4.42 -7.20 2.83
C LEU A 60 -5.13 -6.14 1.97
N LEU A 61 -5.60 -5.07 2.58
CA LEU A 61 -6.20 -3.94 1.85
C LEU A 61 -5.20 -3.26 0.93
N ALA A 62 -3.97 -3.03 1.39
CA ALA A 62 -2.90 -2.49 0.56
C ALA A 62 -2.60 -3.42 -0.61
N LEU A 63 -2.33 -4.70 -0.36
CA LEU A 63 -2.08 -5.69 -1.42
C LEU A 63 -3.23 -5.77 -2.43
N GLY A 64 -4.48 -5.71 -1.97
CA GLY A 64 -5.65 -5.65 -2.84
C GLY A 64 -5.67 -4.40 -3.72
N ALA A 65 -5.31 -3.23 -3.17
CA ALA A 65 -5.19 -1.99 -3.92
C ALA A 65 -4.02 -2.02 -4.93
N GLN A 66 -2.83 -2.51 -4.55
CA GLN A 66 -1.72 -2.72 -5.49
C GLN A 66 -2.09 -3.71 -6.60
N TRP A 67 -2.76 -4.82 -6.27
CA TRP A 67 -3.24 -5.79 -7.25
C TRP A 67 -4.25 -5.17 -8.21
N HIS A 68 -5.17 -4.35 -7.71
CA HIS A 68 -6.15 -3.65 -8.53
C HIS A 68 -5.47 -2.66 -9.49
N ILE A 69 -4.45 -1.92 -9.04
CA ILE A 69 -3.65 -1.02 -9.89
C ILE A 69 -2.92 -1.83 -10.97
N LEU A 70 -2.24 -2.90 -10.59
CA LEU A 70 -1.54 -3.79 -11.52
C LEU A 70 -2.48 -4.38 -12.57
N HIS A 71 -3.65 -4.86 -12.13
CA HIS A 71 -4.65 -5.45 -12.99
C HIS A 71 -5.28 -4.43 -13.95
N GLN A 72 -5.48 -3.18 -13.52
CA GLN A 72 -5.91 -2.10 -14.40
C GLN A 72 -4.84 -1.71 -15.43
N ALA A 73 -3.57 -1.69 -15.02
CA ALA A 73 -2.45 -1.44 -15.93
C ALA A 73 -2.33 -2.55 -16.99
N LEU A 74 -2.50 -3.82 -16.59
CA LEU A 74 -2.38 -5.00 -17.45
C LEU A 74 -3.61 -5.24 -18.35
N ARG A 75 -4.85 -5.08 -17.85
CA ARG A 75 -6.09 -5.29 -18.63
C ARG A 75 -6.35 -4.20 -19.67
N GLY A 76 -5.46 -3.22 -19.81
CA GLY A 76 -5.49 -2.29 -20.93
C GLY A 76 -6.62 -1.26 -20.92
N ARG A 77 -7.30 -1.04 -19.78
CA ARG A 77 -8.18 0.14 -19.64
C ARG A 77 -7.39 1.44 -19.74
N TRP A 78 -6.16 1.46 -19.24
CA TRP A 78 -5.21 2.56 -19.45
C TRP A 78 -4.53 2.49 -20.83
N ARG A 79 -4.46 1.30 -21.42
CA ARG A 79 -3.90 1.10 -22.77
C ARG A 79 -4.76 1.74 -23.86
N LYS A 80 -6.09 1.82 -23.69
CA LYS A 80 -6.95 2.57 -24.63
C LYS A 80 -6.72 4.09 -24.60
N GLU A 81 -6.45 4.67 -23.43
CA GLU A 81 -6.07 6.09 -23.30
C GLU A 81 -4.61 6.33 -23.71
N ALA A 82 -3.71 5.38 -23.43
CA ALA A 82 -2.27 5.49 -23.75
C ALA A 82 -1.90 5.11 -25.20
N GLN A 83 -2.76 4.42 -25.94
CA GLN A 83 -2.53 4.03 -27.34
C GLN A 83 -2.61 5.23 -28.31
N GLN A 84 -3.20 6.35 -27.89
CA GLN A 84 -3.09 7.62 -28.64
C GLN A 84 -1.72 8.30 -28.47
N ASP A 85 -0.96 8.00 -27.40
CA ASP A 85 0.26 8.74 -27.03
C ASP A 85 1.55 7.90 -26.94
N GLY A 86 1.54 6.61 -27.33
CA GLY A 86 2.77 5.81 -27.47
C GLY A 86 3.47 5.46 -26.15
N GLN A 87 2.71 5.05 -25.12
CA GLN A 87 3.24 4.98 -23.75
C GLN A 87 3.21 3.59 -23.04
N PRO A 88 3.76 2.51 -23.63
CA PRO A 88 3.95 1.24 -22.92
C PRO A 88 4.86 1.37 -21.68
N PHE A 89 5.72 2.39 -21.65
CA PHE A 89 6.59 2.73 -20.53
C PHE A 89 5.82 3.09 -19.24
N ILE A 90 4.71 3.84 -19.34
CA ILE A 90 3.89 4.23 -18.17
C ILE A 90 3.34 3.01 -17.47
N ALA A 91 2.78 2.07 -18.24
CA ALA A 91 2.20 0.86 -17.69
C ALA A 91 3.26 -0.01 -16.99
N TRP A 92 4.48 -0.03 -17.54
CA TRP A 92 5.61 -0.77 -16.97
C TRP A 92 6.13 -0.14 -15.67
N ILE A 93 6.27 1.20 -15.62
CA ILE A 93 6.64 1.95 -14.41
C ILE A 93 5.58 1.77 -13.32
N ALA A 94 4.29 1.89 -13.65
CA ALA A 94 3.20 1.70 -12.69
C ALA A 94 3.18 0.26 -12.13
N ALA A 95 3.45 -0.74 -12.97
CA ALA A 95 3.58 -2.14 -12.54
C ALA A 95 4.80 -2.35 -11.63
N ALA A 96 5.96 -1.78 -11.98
CA ALA A 96 7.17 -1.83 -11.16
C ALA A 96 6.97 -1.15 -9.80
N ALA A 97 6.29 0.02 -9.78
CA ALA A 97 5.95 0.72 -8.55
C ALA A 97 4.97 -0.07 -7.67
N ALA A 98 4.00 -0.77 -8.28
CA ALA A 98 3.09 -1.66 -7.54
C ALA A 98 3.83 -2.88 -6.98
N ALA A 99 4.73 -3.50 -7.75
CA ALA A 99 5.54 -4.62 -7.29
C ALA A 99 6.47 -4.21 -6.14
N ALA A 100 7.16 -3.08 -6.29
CA ALA A 100 8.01 -2.51 -5.23
C ALA A 100 7.20 -2.18 -3.96
N GLY A 101 6.01 -1.60 -4.12
CA GLY A 101 5.10 -1.32 -2.99
C GLY A 101 4.63 -2.60 -2.29
N ALA A 102 4.35 -3.66 -3.03
CA ALA A 102 3.98 -4.96 -2.45
C ALA A 102 5.15 -5.59 -1.68
N VAL A 103 6.37 -5.60 -2.25
CA VAL A 103 7.58 -6.08 -1.58
C VAL A 103 7.84 -5.29 -0.30
N ALA A 104 7.70 -3.96 -0.36
CA ALA A 104 7.91 -3.11 0.80
C ALA A 104 6.83 -3.28 1.87
N ALA A 105 5.57 -3.54 1.49
CA ALA A 105 4.50 -3.89 2.44
C ALA A 105 4.76 -5.25 3.11
N LEU A 106 5.17 -6.27 2.34
CA LEU A 106 5.60 -7.58 2.85
C LEU A 106 6.77 -7.44 3.83
N TRP A 107 7.77 -6.64 3.46
CA TRP A 107 8.92 -6.35 4.32
C TRP A 107 8.52 -5.63 5.60
N SER A 108 7.55 -4.72 5.54
CA SER A 108 7.05 -3.99 6.71
C SER A 108 6.21 -4.86 7.65
N ALA A 109 5.57 -5.91 7.11
CA ALA A 109 4.78 -6.87 7.89
C ALA A 109 5.67 -7.93 8.57
N LEU A 110 6.84 -8.25 8.01
CA LEU A 110 7.75 -9.27 8.54
C LEU A 110 8.13 -9.09 10.03
N PRO A 111 8.50 -7.87 10.49
CA PRO A 111 8.82 -7.60 11.89
C PRO A 111 7.65 -7.92 12.84
N THR A 112 6.41 -7.74 12.39
CA THR A 112 5.22 -7.97 13.25
C THR A 112 5.02 -9.44 13.61
N LEU A 113 5.64 -10.35 12.85
CA LEU A 113 5.63 -11.78 13.13
C LEU A 113 6.63 -12.16 14.23
N TRP A 114 7.79 -11.49 14.27
CA TRP A 114 8.92 -11.88 15.11
C TRP A 114 9.05 -11.04 16.38
N ILE A 115 8.53 -9.81 16.39
CA ILE A 115 8.75 -8.86 17.47
C ILE A 115 7.42 -8.61 18.20
N THR A 116 7.47 -8.56 19.54
CA THR A 116 6.42 -8.01 20.37
C THR A 116 6.35 -6.50 20.14
N LEU A 117 5.24 -6.03 19.57
CA LEU A 117 5.09 -4.63 19.11
C LEU A 117 5.06 -3.61 20.25
N CYS A 118 4.52 -3.98 21.40
CA CYS A 118 4.61 -3.19 22.62
C CYS A 118 4.95 -4.15 23.77
N VAL A 119 5.99 -3.84 24.54
CA VAL A 119 6.25 -4.48 25.83
C VAL A 119 5.51 -3.64 26.88
N PRO A 120 4.54 -4.20 27.62
CA PRO A 120 3.94 -3.49 28.74
C PRO A 120 5.03 -3.18 29.78
N PRO A 121 5.02 -2.00 30.41
CA PRO A 121 5.94 -1.71 31.52
C PRO A 121 5.71 -2.66 32.72
#